data_AF-A0A7Y5K6M3-F1
#
_entry.id   AF-A0A7Y5K6M3-F1
#
_cell.length_a   1.000
_cell.length_b   1.000
_cell.length_c   1.000
_cell.angle_alpha   90.00
_cell.angle_beta   90.00
_cell.angle_gamma   90.00
#
_symmetry.space_group_name_H-M   'P 1'
#
loop_
_entity.id
_entity.type
_entity.pdbx_description
1 polymer ?
#
loop_
_entity_poly.entity_id
_entity_poly.type
_entity_poly.pdbx_seq_one_letter_code
_entity_poly.pdbx_strand_id
1 'polypeptide(L)'
;MRHYCAVVIVLVFPYVLPIATVYGQTHQQAPSTAVDEKELAKYLQKESEQSLPPQAIEGSIDPATYLVGPGDVLKINFWGLSAEEAPGLSIKVTPEGKMLIPSVGVLDVNNKTLQRVQEEVVQACGAKYDPHKVKITTHLTQLRLVRAHIYGEVKNPGFYTATAIDRIAHYISEAAGWTEWADEQHVEVRHRDGTVDTLDLSKL
;
A
#
# COMPACT_ATOMS: atom_id res chain seq x y z
N MET A 1 6.67 26.18 17.59
CA MET A 1 7.50 26.46 16.40
C MET A 1 6.66 26.14 15.18
N ARG A 2 6.41 27.14 14.33
CA ARG A 2 5.31 27.17 13.36
C ARG A 2 5.70 26.50 12.03
N HIS A 3 4.68 25.90 11.44
CA HIS A 3 4.64 25.09 10.23
C HIS A 3 5.24 25.75 8.97
N TYR A 4 5.88 24.92 8.15
CA TYR A 4 6.43 25.29 6.85
C TYR A 4 5.34 25.70 5.86
N CYS A 5 5.63 26.82 5.20
CA CYS A 5 4.80 27.55 4.26
C CYS A 5 4.79 26.85 2.89
N ALA A 6 3.62 26.49 2.37
CA ALA A 6 3.44 26.13 0.97
C ALA A 6 3.35 27.41 0.13
N VAL A 7 4.26 27.57 -0.83
CA VAL A 7 4.26 28.69 -1.80
C VAL A 7 3.45 28.24 -3.02
N VAL A 8 2.29 28.86 -3.23
CA VAL A 8 1.46 28.69 -4.45
C VAL A 8 1.67 29.93 -5.31
N ILE A 9 2.27 29.76 -6.49
CA ILE A 9 2.44 30.82 -7.48
C ILE A 9 1.23 30.76 -8.43
N VAL A 10 0.34 31.74 -8.32
CA VAL A 10 -0.76 31.96 -9.28
C VAL A 10 -0.35 33.07 -10.23
N LEU A 11 -0.11 32.72 -11.50
CA LEU A 11 0.09 33.71 -12.56
C LEU A 11 -1.28 34.15 -13.09
N VAL A 12 -1.63 35.42 -12.85
CA VAL A 12 -2.87 36.05 -13.31
C VAL A 12 -2.59 36.75 -14.64
N PHE A 13 -3.14 36.25 -15.74
CA PHE A 13 -3.13 36.97 -17.02
C PHE A 13 -4.42 37.80 -17.16
N PRO A 14 -4.33 39.14 -17.31
CA PRO A 14 -5.48 39.99 -17.46
C PRO A 14 -5.80 40.17 -18.94
N TYR A 15 -6.82 39.49 -19.46
CA TYR A 15 -7.45 39.93 -20.71
C TYR A 15 -8.97 39.83 -20.60
N VAL A 16 -9.58 41.01 -20.52
CA VAL A 16 -11.02 41.28 -20.54
C VAL A 16 -11.41 41.59 -21.97
N LEU A 17 -12.38 40.87 -22.56
CA LEU A 17 -13.25 41.29 -23.67
C LEU A 17 -14.50 40.36 -23.72
N PRO A 18 -15.59 40.72 -24.42
CA PRO A 18 -16.72 41.54 -23.95
C PRO A 18 -18.01 40.71 -23.76
N ILE A 19 -18.96 41.27 -23.02
CA ILE A 19 -20.28 40.67 -22.75
C ILE A 19 -21.19 40.87 -23.97
N ALA A 20 -21.58 39.78 -24.63
CA ALA A 20 -22.71 39.78 -25.56
C ALA A 20 -23.93 39.19 -24.83
N THR A 21 -24.90 40.05 -24.51
CA THR A 21 -26.21 39.67 -24.00
C THR A 21 -27.06 39.13 -25.15
N VAL A 22 -27.34 37.83 -25.16
CA VAL A 22 -28.41 37.24 -25.98
C VAL A 22 -29.50 36.73 -25.05
N TYR A 23 -30.67 37.37 -25.15
CA TYR A 23 -31.91 36.98 -24.51
C TYR A 23 -32.49 35.72 -25.17
N GLY A 24 -32.97 34.79 -24.34
CA GLY A 24 -34.13 33.95 -24.66
C GLY A 24 -33.86 32.54 -25.18
N GLN A 25 -33.96 31.54 -24.30
CA GLN A 25 -35.05 30.56 -24.28
C GLN A 25 -34.77 29.51 -23.19
N THR A 26 -35.47 29.66 -22.08
CA THR A 26 -35.69 28.58 -21.11
C THR A 26 -36.57 27.51 -21.74
N HIS A 27 -35.96 26.45 -22.23
CA HIS A 27 -36.56 25.12 -22.17
C HIS A 27 -35.68 24.24 -21.28
N GLN A 28 -36.26 23.80 -20.17
CA GLN A 28 -35.75 22.71 -19.36
C GLN A 28 -35.51 21.49 -20.24
N GLN A 29 -34.28 20.99 -20.23
CA GLN A 29 -33.99 19.57 -20.24
C GLN A 29 -32.66 19.40 -19.53
N ALA A 30 -32.71 18.85 -18.30
CA ALA A 30 -31.54 18.23 -17.71
C ALA A 30 -31.02 17.20 -18.72
N PRO A 31 -29.73 17.15 -19.06
CA PRO A 31 -29.22 16.05 -19.85
C PRO A 31 -29.40 14.79 -18.99
N SER A 32 -30.40 13.97 -19.33
CA SER A 32 -30.43 12.59 -18.87
C SER A 32 -29.25 11.90 -19.54
N THR A 33 -28.09 11.94 -18.88
CA THR A 33 -26.94 11.16 -19.29
C THR A 33 -27.28 9.71 -19.04
N ALA A 34 -27.90 9.07 -20.04
CA ALA A 34 -27.70 7.65 -20.26
C ALA A 34 -26.19 7.47 -20.31
N VAL A 35 -25.61 6.95 -19.23
CA VAL A 35 -24.19 6.59 -19.18
C VAL A 35 -24.03 5.56 -20.29
N ASP A 36 -23.32 5.91 -21.35
CA ASP A 36 -23.04 4.97 -22.44
C ASP A 36 -22.35 3.76 -21.80
N GLU A 37 -23.04 2.62 -21.84
CA GLU A 37 -22.62 1.37 -21.23
C GLU A 37 -21.23 0.95 -21.74
N LYS A 38 -20.87 1.37 -22.96
CA LYS A 38 -19.54 1.15 -23.53
C LYS A 38 -18.46 2.04 -22.93
N GLU A 39 -18.78 3.31 -22.68
CA GLU A 39 -17.85 4.20 -21.98
C GLU A 39 -17.68 3.73 -20.53
N LEU A 40 -18.76 3.35 -19.84
CA LEU A 40 -18.68 2.75 -18.51
C LEU A 40 -17.83 1.47 -18.49
N ALA A 41 -18.04 0.56 -19.45
CA ALA A 41 -17.23 -0.64 -19.59
C ALA A 41 -15.74 -0.32 -19.82
N LYS A 42 -15.45 0.69 -20.65
CA LYS A 42 -14.09 1.15 -20.93
C LYS A 42 -13.42 1.78 -19.70
N TYR A 43 -14.15 2.53 -18.88
CA TYR A 43 -13.65 3.05 -17.60
C TYR A 43 -13.36 1.91 -16.61
N LEU A 44 -14.26 0.94 -16.48
CA LEU A 44 -14.08 -0.23 -15.61
C LEU A 44 -12.90 -1.10 -16.06
N GLN A 45 -12.74 -1.30 -17.38
CA GLN A 45 -11.61 -2.02 -17.96
C GLN A 45 -10.29 -1.33 -17.62
N LYS A 46 -10.22 0.00 -17.80
CA LYS A 46 -9.05 0.82 -17.48
C LYS A 46 -8.69 0.79 -16.00
N GLU A 47 -9.67 0.78 -15.10
CA GLU A 47 -9.43 0.64 -13.65
C GLU A 47 -8.87 -0.76 -13.30
N SER A 48 -9.35 -1.82 -13.96
CA SER A 48 -8.83 -3.18 -13.75
C SER A 48 -7.39 -3.36 -14.28
N GLU A 49 -7.02 -2.69 -15.36
CA GLU A 49 -5.67 -2.68 -15.94
C GLU A 49 -4.68 -1.84 -15.13
N GLN A 50 -5.16 -0.91 -14.29
CA GLN A 50 -4.33 -0.15 -13.35
C GLN A 50 -4.00 -0.92 -12.06
N SER A 51 -4.41 -2.18 -11.95
CA SER A 51 -3.88 -3.06 -10.91
C SER A 51 -2.38 -3.27 -11.18
N LEU A 52 -1.55 -3.01 -10.16
CA LEU A 52 -0.12 -3.30 -10.24
C LEU A 52 0.04 -4.75 -10.70
N PRO A 53 0.96 -5.03 -11.65
CA PRO A 53 1.21 -6.40 -12.06
C PRO A 53 1.49 -7.26 -10.83
N PRO A 54 1.05 -8.53 -10.80
CA PRO A 54 1.35 -9.42 -9.69
C PRO A 54 2.84 -9.38 -9.40
N GLN A 55 3.22 -8.84 -8.24
CA GLN A 55 4.63 -8.71 -7.88
C GLN A 55 5.17 -10.11 -7.58
N ALA A 56 6.15 -10.53 -8.36
CA ALA A 56 6.83 -11.80 -8.14
C ALA A 56 7.64 -11.71 -6.84
N ILE A 57 7.45 -12.69 -5.96
CA ILE A 57 8.15 -12.76 -4.68
C ILE A 57 9.39 -13.65 -4.86
N GLU A 58 10.57 -13.17 -4.43
CA GLU A 58 11.85 -13.89 -4.56
C GLU A 58 11.94 -15.19 -3.73
N GLY A 59 11.15 -15.33 -2.65
CA GLY A 59 11.18 -16.53 -1.80
C GLY A 59 10.11 -16.57 -0.70
N SER A 60 10.09 -17.63 0.09
CA SER A 60 9.17 -17.74 1.22
C SER A 60 9.50 -16.71 2.30
N ILE A 61 8.47 -16.09 2.86
CA ILE A 61 8.61 -15.16 3.99
C ILE A 61 8.89 -15.97 5.25
N ASP A 62 9.96 -15.63 5.96
CA ASP A 62 10.24 -16.18 7.29
C ASP A 62 9.42 -15.43 8.36
N PRO A 63 8.46 -16.10 9.04
CA PRO A 63 7.62 -15.45 10.04
C PRO A 63 8.39 -14.92 11.25
N ALA A 64 9.58 -15.46 11.53
CA ALA A 64 10.38 -15.07 12.68
C ALA A 64 11.08 -13.71 12.46
N THR A 65 11.30 -13.31 11.21
CA THR A 65 12.04 -12.09 10.85
C THR A 65 11.15 -11.02 10.22
N TYR A 66 10.05 -11.40 9.56
CA TYR A 66 9.14 -10.44 8.96
C TYR A 66 8.42 -9.60 10.00
N LEU A 67 8.65 -8.29 10.00
CA LEU A 67 7.94 -7.34 10.85
C LEU A 67 6.63 -6.90 10.20
N VAL A 68 5.51 -7.17 10.88
CA VAL A 68 4.18 -6.76 10.45
C VAL A 68 4.04 -5.25 10.60
N GLY A 69 3.36 -4.63 9.64
CA GLY A 69 3.23 -3.19 9.59
C GLY A 69 2.06 -2.71 8.75
N PRO A 70 1.85 -1.38 8.69
CA PRO A 70 0.70 -0.79 8.03
C PRO A 70 0.52 -1.24 6.59
N GLY A 71 -0.69 -1.64 6.23
CA GLY A 71 -1.03 -2.09 4.89
C GLY A 71 -0.93 -3.59 4.66
N ASP A 72 -0.28 -4.34 5.56
CA ASP A 72 -0.29 -5.80 5.53
C ASP A 72 -1.72 -6.32 5.71
N VAL A 73 -2.05 -7.46 5.10
CA VAL A 73 -3.34 -8.13 5.29
C VAL A 73 -3.08 -9.53 5.79
N LEU A 74 -3.68 -9.85 6.94
CA LEU A 74 -3.64 -11.17 7.53
C LEU A 74 -5.03 -11.80 7.42
N LYS A 75 -5.08 -13.08 7.07
CA LYS A 75 -6.32 -13.86 7.05
C LYS A 75 -6.38 -14.79 8.24
N ILE A 76 -7.46 -14.68 9.00
CA ILE A 76 -7.79 -15.51 10.15
C ILE A 76 -8.81 -16.55 9.69
N ASN A 77 -8.53 -17.84 9.93
CA ASN A 77 -9.43 -18.94 9.57
C ASN A 77 -9.83 -19.72 10.83
N PHE A 78 -11.08 -20.15 10.85
CA PHE A 78 -11.69 -20.91 11.92
C PHE A 78 -12.03 -22.31 11.39
N TRP A 79 -11.16 -23.27 11.66
CA TRP A 79 -11.35 -24.66 11.26
C TRP A 79 -12.25 -25.38 12.25
N GLY A 80 -13.13 -26.27 11.76
CA GLY A 80 -14.11 -27.00 12.58
C GLY A 80 -15.49 -26.35 12.61
N LEU A 81 -15.63 -25.14 12.05
CA LEU A 81 -16.91 -24.47 11.79
C LEU A 81 -17.17 -24.45 10.28
N SER A 82 -18.44 -24.42 9.89
CA SER A 82 -18.80 -24.16 8.50
C SER A 82 -18.48 -22.72 8.12
N ALA A 83 -18.29 -22.47 6.82
CA ALA A 83 -18.04 -21.11 6.32
C ALA A 83 -19.21 -20.14 6.58
N GLU A 84 -20.43 -20.68 6.76
CA GLU A 84 -21.62 -19.90 7.13
C GLU A 84 -21.59 -19.48 8.60
N GLU A 85 -21.08 -20.34 9.48
CA GLU A 85 -20.96 -20.05 10.93
C GLU A 85 -19.79 -19.11 11.23
N ALA A 86 -18.65 -19.30 10.56
CA ALA A 86 -17.46 -18.49 10.77
C ALA A 86 -16.68 -18.30 9.46
N PRO A 87 -17.05 -17.28 8.66
CA PRO A 87 -16.26 -16.93 7.48
C PRO A 87 -14.85 -16.50 7.89
N GLY A 88 -13.86 -16.87 7.08
CA GLY A 88 -12.49 -16.40 7.28
C GLY A 88 -12.43 -14.87 7.20
N LEU A 89 -11.68 -14.26 8.11
CA LEU A 89 -11.60 -12.81 8.25
C LEU A 89 -10.29 -12.30 7.65
N SER A 90 -10.38 -11.44 6.64
CA SER A 90 -9.22 -10.71 6.10
C SER A 90 -9.10 -9.37 6.82
N ILE A 91 -8.09 -9.24 7.67
CA ILE A 91 -7.86 -8.06 8.50
C ILE A 91 -6.65 -7.31 7.98
N LYS A 92 -6.88 -6.07 7.54
CA LYS A 92 -5.82 -5.15 7.14
C LYS A 92 -5.25 -4.44 8.38
N VAL A 93 -3.92 -4.36 8.45
CA VAL A 93 -3.22 -3.57 9.46
C VAL A 93 -3.39 -2.09 9.15
N THR A 94 -3.89 -1.33 10.13
CA THR A 94 -4.15 0.10 9.98
C THR A 94 -2.86 0.92 9.88
N PRO A 95 -2.92 2.17 9.41
CA PRO A 95 -1.80 3.12 9.48
C PRO A 95 -1.21 3.33 10.88
N GLU A 96 -2.02 3.10 11.93
CA GLU A 96 -1.59 3.14 13.33
C GLU A 96 -0.90 1.84 13.78
N GLY A 97 -0.78 0.85 12.89
CA GLY A 97 -0.20 -0.46 13.18
C GLY A 97 -1.08 -1.34 14.07
N LYS A 98 -2.40 -1.23 13.92
CA LYS A 98 -3.37 -2.03 14.68
C LYS A 98 -4.15 -2.96 13.77
N MET A 99 -4.56 -4.10 14.30
CA MET A 99 -5.51 -5.02 13.68
C MET A 99 -6.83 -4.94 14.42
N LEU A 100 -7.91 -4.63 13.70
CA LEU A 100 -9.26 -4.61 14.26
C LEU A 100 -9.93 -5.92 13.90
N ILE A 101 -10.02 -6.82 14.88
CA ILE A 101 -10.62 -8.13 14.70
C ILE A 101 -12.07 -8.04 15.20
N PRO A 102 -13.07 -8.18 14.32
CA PRO A 102 -14.47 -8.19 14.72
C PRO A 102 -14.69 -9.17 15.87
N SER A 103 -15.54 -8.81 16.83
CA SER A 103 -15.90 -9.69 17.96
C SER A 103 -14.79 -9.99 18.98
N VAL A 104 -13.52 -9.69 18.70
CA VAL A 104 -12.37 -9.94 19.59
C VAL A 104 -11.81 -8.62 20.15
N GLY A 105 -11.63 -7.62 19.28
CA GLY A 105 -11.14 -6.30 19.68
C GLY A 105 -9.97 -5.81 18.82
N VAL A 106 -9.18 -4.91 19.40
CA VAL A 106 -8.05 -4.26 18.74
C VAL A 106 -6.74 -4.88 19.24
N LEU A 107 -5.90 -5.32 18.32
CA LEU A 107 -4.56 -5.83 18.61
C LEU A 107 -3.52 -4.86 18.06
N ASP A 108 -2.56 -4.45 18.90
CA ASP A 108 -1.40 -3.68 18.45
C ASP A 108 -0.36 -4.63 17.86
N VAL A 109 0.04 -4.38 16.61
CA VAL A 109 1.00 -5.23 15.87
C VAL A 109 2.27 -4.48 15.48
N ASN A 110 2.45 -3.24 15.93
CA ASN A 110 3.65 -2.47 15.63
C ASN A 110 4.92 -3.18 16.13
N ASN A 111 5.95 -3.22 15.29
CA ASN A 111 7.26 -3.81 15.59
C ASN A 111 7.20 -5.27 16.08
N LYS A 112 6.13 -5.99 15.77
CA LYS A 112 6.00 -7.42 16.08
C LYS A 112 6.31 -8.25 14.84
N THR A 113 6.97 -9.36 15.05
CA THR A 113 7.21 -10.36 14.00
C THR A 113 5.88 -11.01 13.61
N LEU A 114 5.78 -11.51 12.39
CA LEU A 114 4.60 -12.23 11.91
C LEU A 114 4.27 -13.41 12.82
N GLN A 115 5.29 -14.16 13.25
CA GLN A 115 5.11 -15.24 14.21
C GLN A 115 4.45 -14.76 15.50
N ARG A 116 4.94 -13.64 16.07
CA ARG A 116 4.39 -13.12 17.31
C ARG A 116 2.94 -12.65 17.16
N VAL A 117 2.64 -12.01 16.03
CA VAL A 117 1.27 -11.59 15.71
C VAL A 117 0.36 -12.79 15.55
N GLN A 118 0.80 -13.86 14.89
CA GLN A 118 0.01 -15.09 14.74
C GLN A 118 -0.33 -15.71 16.10
N GLU A 119 0.64 -15.80 17.02
CA GLU A 119 0.44 -16.30 18.38
C GLU A 119 -0.60 -15.45 19.14
N GLU A 120 -0.46 -14.12 19.10
CA GLU A 120 -1.37 -13.21 19.80
C GLU A 120 -2.78 -13.24 19.23
N VAL A 121 -2.94 -13.36 17.91
CA VAL A 121 -4.25 -13.53 17.28
C VAL A 121 -4.90 -14.85 17.70
N VAL A 122 -4.15 -15.96 17.71
CA VAL A 122 -4.69 -17.25 18.17
C VAL A 122 -5.11 -17.18 19.64
N GLN A 123 -4.33 -16.53 20.49
CA GLN A 123 -4.67 -16.33 21.91
C GLN A 123 -5.92 -15.46 22.08
N ALA A 124 -5.99 -14.31 21.39
CA ALA A 124 -7.09 -13.37 21.50
C ALA A 124 -8.41 -13.97 20.99
N CYS A 125 -8.39 -14.66 19.85
CA CYS A 125 -9.57 -15.33 19.33
C CYS A 125 -9.92 -16.58 20.16
N GLY A 126 -8.93 -17.31 20.68
CA GLY A 126 -9.12 -18.51 21.51
C GLY A 126 -9.87 -18.24 22.82
N ALA A 127 -9.86 -17.00 23.34
CA ALA A 127 -10.68 -16.61 24.47
C ALA A 127 -12.20 -16.67 24.18
N LYS A 128 -12.59 -16.68 22.91
CA LYS A 128 -14.00 -16.66 22.47
C LYS A 128 -14.51 -18.00 21.94
N TYR A 129 -13.61 -18.87 21.47
CA TYR A 129 -13.96 -20.15 20.86
C TYR A 129 -13.41 -21.32 21.67
N ASP A 130 -14.18 -22.41 21.76
CA ASP A 130 -13.72 -23.64 22.41
C ASP A 130 -12.56 -24.27 21.62
N PRO A 131 -11.34 -24.35 22.19
CA PRO A 131 -10.16 -24.85 21.47
C PRO A 131 -10.25 -26.33 21.11
N HIS A 132 -11.15 -27.09 21.74
CA HIS A 132 -11.38 -28.51 21.39
C HIS A 132 -12.26 -28.67 20.14
N LYS A 133 -13.01 -27.64 19.76
CA LYS A 133 -13.94 -27.66 18.62
C LYS A 133 -13.45 -26.82 17.45
N VAL A 134 -12.79 -25.71 17.74
CA VAL A 134 -12.41 -24.72 16.73
C VAL A 134 -10.90 -24.52 16.77
N LYS A 135 -10.23 -24.84 15.66
CA LYS A 135 -8.81 -24.53 15.48
C LYS A 135 -8.67 -23.22 14.73
N ILE A 136 -7.90 -22.30 15.27
CA ILE A 136 -7.71 -20.95 14.69
C ILE A 136 -6.33 -20.90 14.05
N THR A 137 -6.25 -20.43 12.80
CA THR A 137 -4.97 -20.16 12.14
C THR A 137 -4.98 -18.76 11.52
N THR A 138 -3.81 -18.13 11.50
CA THR A 138 -3.63 -16.80 10.88
C THR A 138 -2.41 -16.83 9.97
N HIS A 139 -2.52 -16.25 8.79
CA HIS A 139 -1.41 -16.13 7.85
C HIS A 139 -1.45 -14.81 7.09
N LEU A 140 -0.28 -14.33 6.69
CA LEU A 140 -0.15 -13.15 5.85
C LEU A 140 -0.63 -13.49 4.43
N THR A 141 -1.59 -12.72 3.91
CA THR A 141 -2.13 -12.89 2.56
C THR A 141 -1.68 -11.80 1.61
N GLN A 142 -1.39 -10.61 2.11
CA GLN A 142 -0.90 -9.50 1.30
C GLN A 142 0.18 -8.75 2.05
N LEU A 143 1.29 -8.53 1.36
CA LEU A 143 2.38 -7.67 1.79
C LEU A 143 2.01 -6.21 1.60
N ARG A 144 2.40 -5.37 2.55
CA ARG A 144 2.32 -3.93 2.38
C ARG A 144 3.25 -3.47 1.25
N LEU A 145 2.78 -2.45 0.55
CA LEU A 145 3.60 -1.70 -0.40
C LEU A 145 4.35 -0.61 0.35
N VAL A 146 5.64 -0.50 0.06
CA VAL A 146 6.53 0.53 0.55
C VAL A 146 6.89 1.44 -0.62
N ARG A 147 6.81 2.75 -0.38
CA ARG A 147 7.26 3.75 -1.34
C ARG A 147 8.62 4.28 -0.89
N ALA A 148 9.61 4.17 -1.76
CA ALA A 148 10.94 4.74 -1.57
C ALA A 148 11.19 5.85 -2.59
N HIS A 149 12.03 6.82 -2.21
CA HIS A 149 12.51 7.86 -3.11
C HIS A 149 13.95 7.55 -3.49
N ILE A 150 14.18 7.27 -4.76
CA ILE A 150 15.50 6.99 -5.31
C ILE A 150 16.00 8.27 -5.97
N TYR A 151 17.20 8.71 -5.58
CA TYR A 151 17.85 9.89 -6.13
C TYR A 151 19.37 9.67 -6.14
N GLY A 152 20.09 10.51 -6.89
CA GLY A 152 21.54 10.36 -7.11
C GLY A 152 21.82 9.75 -8.49
N GLU A 153 22.91 8.97 -8.57
CA GLU A 153 23.46 8.41 -9.81
C GLU A 153 22.72 7.15 -10.30
N VAL A 154 21.41 7.29 -10.50
CA VAL A 154 20.55 6.31 -11.16
C VAL A 154 19.96 6.91 -12.44
N LYS A 155 19.64 6.08 -13.44
CA LYS A 155 19.18 6.60 -14.74
C LYS A 155 17.86 7.36 -14.63
N ASN A 156 16.92 6.85 -13.84
CA ASN A 156 15.61 7.45 -13.64
C ASN A 156 15.39 7.70 -12.14
N PRO A 157 15.74 8.87 -11.59
CA PRO A 157 15.42 9.21 -10.20
C PRO A 157 13.92 9.47 -10.04
N GLY A 158 13.36 9.11 -8.89
CA GLY A 158 11.93 9.28 -8.63
C GLY A 158 11.39 8.42 -7.49
N PHE A 159 10.06 8.41 -7.37
CA PHE A 159 9.37 7.58 -6.39
C PHE A 159 9.03 6.22 -6.98
N TYR A 160 9.47 5.18 -6.29
CA TYR A 160 9.24 3.79 -6.65
C TYR A 160 8.47 3.09 -5.54
N THR A 161 7.65 2.11 -5.93
CA THR A 161 6.82 1.34 -5.00
C THR A 161 7.18 -0.12 -5.15
N ALA A 162 7.50 -0.78 -4.05
CA ALA A 162 7.82 -2.19 -4.01
C ALA A 162 7.14 -2.84 -2.80
N THR A 163 7.19 -4.16 -2.69
CA THR A 163 6.73 -4.87 -1.50
C THR A 163 7.72 -4.69 -0.33
N ALA A 164 7.25 -4.95 0.89
CA ALA A 164 8.09 -4.86 2.10
C ALA A 164 9.25 -5.87 2.15
N ILE A 165 9.31 -6.85 1.25
CA ILE A 165 10.39 -7.84 1.18
C ILE A 165 11.34 -7.62 0.00
N ASP A 166 11.03 -6.65 -0.87
CA ASP A 166 11.86 -6.39 -2.04
C ASP A 166 13.19 -5.77 -1.62
N ARG A 167 14.26 -6.24 -2.28
CA ARG A 167 15.62 -5.78 -2.05
C ARG A 167 15.87 -4.43 -2.71
N ILE A 168 16.91 -3.72 -2.26
CA ILE A 168 17.34 -2.46 -2.88
C ILE A 168 17.67 -2.65 -4.37
N ALA A 169 18.22 -3.81 -4.75
CA ALA A 169 18.49 -4.14 -6.15
C ALA A 169 17.23 -4.06 -7.04
N HIS A 170 16.05 -4.43 -6.53
CA HIS A 170 14.80 -4.31 -7.27
C HIS A 170 14.49 -2.84 -7.59
N TYR A 171 14.60 -1.96 -6.60
CA TYR A 171 14.43 -0.52 -6.77
C TYR A 171 15.38 0.08 -7.83
N ILE A 172 16.65 -0.34 -7.82
CA ILE A 172 17.64 0.10 -8.82
C ILE A 172 17.29 -0.42 -10.21
N SER A 173 16.85 -1.68 -10.32
CA SER A 173 16.38 -2.26 -11.58
C SER A 173 15.19 -1.48 -12.15
N GLU A 174 14.20 -1.13 -11.33
CA GLU A 174 13.06 -0.30 -11.71
C GLU A 174 13.47 1.13 -12.14
N ALA A 175 14.57 1.65 -11.57
CA ALA A 175 15.20 2.90 -11.99
C ALA A 175 16.03 2.80 -13.28
N ALA A 176 15.97 1.67 -13.99
CA ALA A 176 16.76 1.31 -15.18
C ALA A 176 18.28 1.16 -14.92
N GLY A 177 18.66 0.96 -13.67
CA GLY A 177 20.03 0.77 -13.24
C GLY A 177 20.78 2.08 -12.93
N TRP A 178 22.07 1.92 -12.69
CA TRP A 178 23.02 2.99 -12.38
C TRP A 178 23.40 3.83 -13.60
N THR A 179 23.88 5.05 -13.35
CA THR A 179 24.64 5.82 -14.36
C THR A 179 26.10 5.35 -14.40
N GLU A 180 26.87 5.82 -15.38
CA GLU A 180 28.30 5.49 -15.51
C GLU A 180 29.18 6.08 -14.38
N TRP A 181 28.64 7.03 -13.61
CA TRP A 181 29.36 7.72 -12.53
C TRP A 181 28.93 7.28 -11.13
N ALA A 182 28.08 6.25 -11.03
CA ALA A 182 27.58 5.77 -9.76
C ALA A 182 28.68 5.12 -8.92
N ASP A 183 28.73 5.47 -7.63
CA ASP A 183 29.49 4.74 -6.63
C ASP A 183 28.62 3.64 -6.01
N GLU A 184 28.70 2.43 -6.58
CA GLU A 184 27.93 1.28 -6.13
C GLU A 184 28.40 0.75 -4.76
N GLN A 185 29.56 1.18 -4.25
CA GLN A 185 30.13 0.71 -2.99
C GLN A 185 29.62 1.52 -1.78
N HIS A 186 29.12 2.73 -2.02
CA HIS A 186 28.66 3.65 -0.98
C HIS A 186 27.20 4.08 -1.23
N VAL A 187 26.29 3.12 -1.17
CA VAL A 187 24.86 3.37 -1.31
C VAL A 187 24.23 3.63 0.05
N GLU A 188 23.60 4.80 0.23
CA GLU A 188 22.93 5.15 1.48
C GLU A 188 21.42 4.85 1.44
N VAL A 189 20.93 4.11 2.43
CA VAL A 189 19.50 3.97 2.72
C VAL A 189 19.17 4.81 3.93
N ARG A 190 18.34 5.83 3.72
CA ARG A 190 17.89 6.74 4.78
C ARG A 190 16.47 6.37 5.20
N HIS A 191 16.33 5.93 6.44
CA HIS A 191 15.04 5.54 7.00
C HIS A 191 14.27 6.75 7.55
N ARG A 192 12.97 6.57 7.77
CA ARG A 192 12.09 7.64 8.28
C ARG A 192 12.49 8.10 9.70
N ASP A 193 13.07 7.22 10.49
CA ASP A 193 13.54 7.51 11.85
C ASP A 193 14.86 8.30 11.89
N GLY A 194 15.46 8.55 10.73
CA GLY A 194 16.73 9.27 10.59
C GLY A 194 17.96 8.37 10.65
N THR A 195 17.79 7.05 10.81
CA THR A 195 18.91 6.10 10.67
C THR A 195 19.36 6.03 9.21
N VAL A 196 20.66 5.82 9.02
CA VAL A 196 21.29 5.71 7.70
C VAL A 196 22.12 4.44 7.67
N ASP A 197 21.76 3.54 6.75
CA ASP A 197 22.56 2.36 6.45
C ASP A 197 23.40 2.63 5.20
N THR A 198 24.67 2.25 5.23
CA THR A 198 25.55 2.29 4.06
C THR A 198 25.78 0.87 3.58
N LEU A 199 25.52 0.62 2.28
CA LEU A 199 25.64 -0.68 1.66
C LEU A 199 26.57 -0.63 0.46
N ASP A 200 27.32 -1.71 0.29
CA ASP A 200 28.10 -2.01 -0.91
C ASP A 200 27.28 -2.95 -1.80
N LEU A 201 26.75 -2.41 -2.89
CA LEU A 201 25.93 -3.16 -3.86
C LEU A 201 26.76 -3.70 -5.03
N SER A 202 28.06 -3.39 -5.12
CA SER A 202 28.92 -3.82 -6.23
C SER A 202 29.23 -5.32 -6.21
N LYS A 203 28.78 -6.05 -5.19
CA LYS A 203 29.07 -7.47 -4.94
C LYS A 203 27.83 -8.36 -5.00
N LEU A 204 26.67 -7.81 -5.36
CA LEU A 204 25.39 -8.51 -5.43
C LEU A 204 25.14 -9.18 -6.78
#